data_AF-A0A2H1EH03-F1
#
_entry.id   AF-A0A2H1EH03-F1
#
_cell.length_a   1.000
_cell.length_b   1.000
_cell.length_c   1.000
_cell.angle_alpha   90.00
_cell.angle_beta   90.00
_cell.angle_gamma   90.00
#
_symmetry.space_group_name_H-M   'P 1'
#
loop_
_entity.id
_entity.type
_entity.pdbx_description
1 polymer ?
#
loop_
_entity_poly.entity_id
_entity_poly.type
_entity_poly.pdbx_seq_one_letter_code
_entity_poly.pdbx_strand_id
1 'polypeptide(L)'
;MSQTQADSKLQSIKYFNPSRSVQEANSLIPKVADLVEKYQKTLLTWKKENDTIQHASDLLWDLARIAAIKSGKQNTWDAAWNFAWKEASYAARTNFGWYGNEFVSGETVKDAAHDAAKYAARYAVFESVKEKLGGVNPFEYIIELYLMGLRPTYFRKIGDTEQFVIDFPLKLDGKNVLGCYLYGDKEISFTHNWIEYCTNLKHLNNPDTKRSFV
;
A
#
# COMPACT_ATOMS: atom_id res chain seq x y z
N MET A 1 -5.33 -5.61 -22.08
CA MET A 1 -6.43 -5.26 -21.16
C MET A 1 -6.91 -3.86 -21.53
N SER A 2 -8.21 -3.64 -21.64
CA SER A 2 -8.78 -2.31 -21.93
C SER A 2 -8.79 -1.45 -20.66
N GLN A 3 -8.77 -0.12 -20.81
CA GLN A 3 -8.93 0.85 -19.71
C GLN A 3 -10.07 0.46 -18.74
N THR A 4 -11.14 -0.09 -19.29
CA THR A 4 -12.32 -0.59 -18.57
C THR A 4 -12.01 -1.66 -17.51
N GLN A 5 -11.03 -2.55 -17.74
CA GLN A 5 -10.69 -3.60 -16.79
C GLN A 5 -9.91 -3.06 -15.58
N ALA A 6 -9.00 -2.11 -15.80
CA ALA A 6 -8.29 -1.44 -14.73
C ALA A 6 -9.26 -0.64 -13.85
N ASP A 7 -10.21 0.07 -14.47
CA ASP A 7 -11.23 0.85 -13.77
C ASP A 7 -12.13 -0.05 -12.91
N SER A 8 -12.61 -1.18 -13.46
CA SER A 8 -13.43 -2.15 -12.69
C SER A 8 -12.66 -2.73 -11.50
N LYS A 9 -11.37 -3.03 -11.67
CA LYS A 9 -10.54 -3.54 -10.57
C LYS A 9 -10.43 -2.50 -9.45
N LEU A 10 -10.09 -1.25 -9.79
CA LEU A 10 -9.99 -0.16 -8.82
C LEU A 10 -11.31 0.11 -8.09
N GLN A 11 -12.43 0.01 -8.79
CA GLN A 11 -13.78 0.18 -8.21
C GLN A 11 -14.16 -0.93 -7.22
N SER A 12 -13.55 -2.11 -7.33
CA SER A 12 -13.83 -3.23 -6.42
C SER A 12 -13.06 -3.17 -5.09
N ILE A 13 -12.13 -2.23 -4.96
CA ILE A 13 -11.27 -2.10 -3.77
C ILE A 13 -12.09 -1.62 -2.56
N LYS A 14 -12.03 -2.40 -1.49
CA LYS A 14 -12.54 -2.02 -0.17
C LYS A 14 -11.37 -1.54 0.69
N TYR A 15 -10.96 -0.30 0.50
CA TYR A 15 -9.80 0.26 1.20
C TYR A 15 -9.91 0.07 2.71
N PHE A 16 -8.81 -0.40 3.32
CA PHE A 16 -8.66 -0.50 4.77
C PHE A 16 -9.72 -1.37 5.48
N ASN A 17 -10.39 -2.29 4.77
CA ASN A 17 -11.47 -3.12 5.31
C ASN A 17 -11.43 -4.55 4.74
N PRO A 18 -11.72 -5.60 5.53
CA PRO A 18 -12.17 -5.58 6.92
C PRO A 18 -11.07 -5.37 7.95
N SER A 19 -11.44 -4.81 9.10
CA SER A 19 -10.68 -4.95 10.35
C SER A 19 -10.80 -6.39 10.85
N ARG A 20 -9.66 -7.03 11.09
CA ARG A 20 -9.56 -8.46 11.38
C ARG A 20 -9.16 -8.73 12.82
N SER A 21 -9.42 -9.94 13.31
CA SER A 21 -8.66 -10.47 14.44
C SER A 21 -7.19 -10.70 14.06
N VAL A 22 -6.31 -10.81 15.06
CA VAL A 22 -4.88 -11.14 14.83
C VAL A 22 -4.75 -12.50 14.12
N GLN A 23 -5.58 -13.48 14.49
CA GLN A 23 -5.58 -14.82 13.91
C GLN A 23 -5.95 -14.80 12.42
N GLU A 24 -7.00 -14.06 12.04
CA GLU A 24 -7.39 -13.87 10.64
C GLU A 24 -6.34 -13.09 9.85
N ALA A 25 -5.64 -12.14 10.46
CA ALA A 25 -4.57 -11.41 9.79
C ALA A 25 -3.35 -12.31 9.54
N ASN A 26 -2.95 -13.11 10.54
CA ASN A 26 -1.86 -14.08 10.42
C ASN A 26 -2.13 -15.16 9.36
N SER A 27 -3.38 -15.59 9.20
CA SER A 27 -3.74 -16.59 8.16
C SER A 27 -3.57 -16.06 6.72
N LEU A 28 -3.52 -14.74 6.53
CA LEU A 28 -3.30 -14.11 5.23
C LEU A 28 -1.82 -13.90 4.89
N ILE A 29 -0.91 -14.03 5.87
CA ILE A 29 0.53 -13.77 5.67
C ILE A 29 1.12 -14.53 4.48
N PRO A 30 0.86 -15.83 4.27
CA PRO A 30 1.45 -16.55 3.13
C PRO A 30 1.09 -15.92 1.78
N LYS A 31 -0.16 -15.46 1.62
CA LYS A 31 -0.60 -14.77 0.39
C LYS A 31 0.02 -13.39 0.27
N VAL A 32 0.12 -12.65 1.37
CA VAL A 32 0.78 -11.33 1.38
C VAL A 32 2.25 -11.44 1.04
N ALA A 33 2.95 -12.43 1.59
CA ALA A 33 4.35 -12.70 1.28
C ALA A 33 4.56 -13.01 -0.21
N ASP A 34 3.74 -13.87 -0.82
CA ASP A 34 3.79 -14.16 -2.26
C ASP A 34 3.57 -12.92 -3.13
N LEU A 35 2.61 -12.04 -2.76
CA LEU A 35 2.38 -10.78 -3.47
C LEU A 35 3.59 -9.84 -3.38
N VAL A 36 4.20 -9.73 -2.20
CA VAL A 36 5.38 -8.88 -1.97
C VAL A 36 6.60 -9.42 -2.70
N GLU A 37 6.81 -10.73 -2.70
CA GLU A 37 7.91 -11.38 -3.43
C GLU A 37 7.77 -11.11 -4.94
N LYS A 38 6.56 -11.28 -5.49
CA LYS A 38 6.28 -10.98 -6.91
C LYS A 38 6.49 -9.51 -7.24
N TYR A 39 6.08 -8.61 -6.36
CA TYR A 39 6.31 -7.17 -6.50
C TYR A 39 7.80 -6.85 -6.54
N GLN A 40 8.56 -7.32 -5.56
CA GLN A 40 10.01 -7.13 -5.47
C GLN A 40 10.72 -7.71 -6.70
N LYS A 41 10.43 -8.95 -7.06
CA LYS A 41 11.05 -9.63 -8.21
C LYS A 41 10.79 -8.89 -9.51
N THR A 42 9.59 -8.36 -9.70
CA THR A 42 9.26 -7.58 -10.91
C THR A 42 10.03 -6.25 -10.92
N LEU A 43 10.09 -5.55 -9.79
CA LEU A 43 10.84 -4.29 -9.67
C LEU A 43 12.35 -4.46 -9.84
N LEU A 44 12.92 -5.59 -9.39
CA LEU A 44 14.36 -5.87 -9.52
C LEU A 44 14.83 -5.84 -10.98
N THR A 45 13.97 -6.14 -11.95
CA THR A 45 14.30 -6.05 -13.38
C THR A 45 14.53 -4.61 -13.87
N TRP A 46 14.01 -3.62 -13.14
CA TRP A 46 14.12 -2.18 -13.43
C TRP A 46 15.13 -1.47 -12.53
N LYS A 47 15.67 -2.18 -11.54
CA LYS A 47 16.58 -1.63 -10.54
C LYS A 47 17.99 -1.53 -11.12
N LYS A 48 18.57 -0.33 -11.07
CA LYS A 48 19.97 -0.15 -11.44
C LYS A 48 20.91 -0.66 -10.34
N GLU A 49 22.16 -0.86 -10.71
CA GLU A 49 23.23 -1.17 -9.76
C GLU A 49 23.31 -0.06 -8.70
N ASN A 50 23.46 -0.44 -7.43
CA ASN A 50 23.50 0.47 -6.26
C ASN A 50 22.23 1.29 -5.94
N ASP A 51 21.16 1.19 -6.74
CA ASP A 51 19.88 1.84 -6.42
C ASP A 51 19.09 1.08 -5.34
N THR A 52 18.00 1.66 -4.86
CA THR A 52 17.00 1.01 -4.00
C THR A 52 15.87 0.38 -4.83
N ILE A 53 15.13 -0.58 -4.27
CA ILE A 53 13.90 -1.11 -4.88
C ILE A 53 12.85 0.01 -4.95
N GLN A 54 12.81 0.91 -3.96
CA GLN A 54 11.94 2.09 -3.99
C GLN A 54 12.26 2.99 -5.20
N HIS A 55 13.53 3.28 -5.48
CA HIS A 55 13.93 4.04 -6.68
C HIS A 55 13.51 3.34 -7.96
N ALA A 56 13.61 2.01 -8.04
CA ALA A 56 13.12 1.27 -9.20
C ALA A 56 11.61 1.44 -9.41
N SER A 57 10.82 1.42 -8.33
CA SER A 57 9.38 1.70 -8.38
C SER A 57 9.07 3.11 -8.88
N ASP A 58 9.82 4.12 -8.44
CA ASP A 58 9.56 5.51 -8.79
C ASP A 58 10.02 5.83 -10.23
N LEU A 59 11.15 5.27 -10.67
CA LEU A 59 11.60 5.34 -12.05
C LEU A 59 10.58 4.72 -13.02
N LEU A 60 10.04 3.55 -12.66
CA LEU A 60 9.06 2.87 -13.50
C LEU A 60 7.76 3.67 -13.63
N TRP A 61 7.34 4.35 -12.57
CA TRP A 61 6.24 5.29 -12.62
C TRP A 61 6.52 6.43 -13.61
N ASP A 62 7.70 7.05 -13.57
CA ASP A 62 8.04 8.12 -14.50
C ASP A 62 8.05 7.65 -15.96
N LEU A 63 8.56 6.45 -16.24
CA LEU A 63 8.52 5.85 -17.57
C LEU A 63 7.07 5.65 -18.05
N ALA A 64 6.19 5.13 -17.19
CA ALA A 64 4.78 4.96 -17.51
C ALA A 64 4.05 6.27 -17.76
N ARG A 65 4.31 7.29 -16.92
CA ARG A 65 3.74 8.63 -17.09
C ARG A 65 4.16 9.26 -18.42
N ILE A 66 5.45 9.21 -18.75
CA ILE A 66 5.97 9.73 -20.04
C ILE A 66 5.34 8.98 -21.21
N ALA A 67 5.26 7.65 -21.13
CA ALA A 67 4.65 6.84 -22.19
C ALA A 67 3.15 7.15 -22.37
N ALA A 68 2.42 7.39 -21.27
CA ALA A 68 1.00 7.73 -21.30
C ALA A 68 0.77 9.11 -21.93
N ILE A 69 1.57 10.13 -21.56
CA ILE A 69 1.53 11.46 -22.18
C ILE A 69 1.79 11.37 -23.69
N LYS A 70 2.84 10.65 -24.10
CA LYS A 70 3.15 10.43 -25.53
C LYS A 70 2.07 9.65 -26.28
N SER A 71 1.18 8.96 -25.56
CA SER A 71 0.07 8.18 -26.13
C SER A 71 -1.29 8.89 -26.01
N GLY A 72 -1.33 10.16 -25.59
CA GLY A 72 -2.58 10.90 -25.42
C GLY A 72 -3.44 10.44 -24.24
N LYS A 73 -2.84 9.77 -23.24
CA LYS A 73 -3.51 9.20 -22.06
C LYS A 73 -3.21 9.96 -20.77
N GLN A 74 -2.88 11.24 -20.87
CA GLN A 74 -2.49 12.07 -19.73
C GLN A 74 -3.55 12.14 -18.62
N ASN A 75 -4.84 12.05 -18.96
CA ASN A 75 -5.95 12.14 -18.00
C ASN A 75 -6.18 10.84 -17.20
N THR A 76 -5.51 9.72 -17.55
CA THR A 76 -5.67 8.44 -16.84
C THR A 76 -5.25 8.56 -15.37
N TRP A 77 -4.22 9.36 -15.09
CA TRP A 77 -3.78 9.63 -13.72
C TRP A 77 -4.88 10.33 -12.92
N ASP A 78 -5.36 11.48 -13.41
CA ASP A 78 -6.33 12.31 -12.68
C ASP A 78 -7.64 11.55 -12.41
N ALA A 79 -8.12 10.78 -13.38
CA ALA A 79 -9.33 9.98 -13.22
C ALA A 79 -9.18 8.93 -12.11
N ALA A 80 -8.11 8.12 -12.17
CA ALA A 80 -7.85 7.08 -11.19
C ALA A 80 -7.54 7.67 -9.80
N TRP A 81 -6.75 8.76 -9.75
CA TRP A 81 -6.43 9.50 -8.54
C TRP A 81 -7.69 10.01 -7.86
N ASN A 82 -8.52 10.77 -8.56
CA ASN A 82 -9.70 11.40 -7.98
C ASN A 82 -10.69 10.37 -7.45
N PHE A 83 -10.88 9.27 -8.18
CA PHE A 83 -11.71 8.15 -7.73
C PHE A 83 -11.13 7.51 -6.46
N ALA A 84 -9.89 7.03 -6.51
CA ALA A 84 -9.27 6.32 -5.41
C ALA A 84 -9.09 7.20 -4.16
N TRP A 85 -8.75 8.48 -4.34
CA TRP A 85 -8.67 9.45 -3.25
C TRP A 85 -10.01 9.59 -2.53
N LYS A 86 -11.11 9.73 -3.27
CA LYS A 86 -12.45 9.83 -2.69
C LYS A 86 -12.78 8.57 -1.86
N GLU A 87 -12.62 7.40 -2.44
CA GLU A 87 -12.99 6.13 -1.80
C GLU A 87 -12.07 5.79 -0.61
N ALA A 88 -10.75 5.93 -0.77
CA ALA A 88 -9.78 5.67 0.30
C ALA A 88 -9.92 6.69 1.44
N SER A 89 -10.15 7.97 1.13
CA SER A 89 -10.41 8.99 2.17
C SER A 89 -11.71 8.69 2.91
N TYR A 90 -12.77 8.28 2.23
CA TYR A 90 -14.02 7.89 2.88
C TYR A 90 -13.82 6.68 3.80
N ALA A 91 -13.18 5.62 3.31
CA ALA A 91 -12.88 4.43 4.11
C ALA A 91 -12.02 4.76 5.34
N ALA A 92 -11.01 5.62 5.17
CA ALA A 92 -10.19 6.11 6.27
C ALA A 92 -11.04 6.89 7.29
N ARG A 93 -11.93 7.79 6.83
CA ARG A 93 -12.84 8.52 7.73
C ARG A 93 -13.71 7.59 8.56
N THR A 94 -14.34 6.61 7.90
CA THR A 94 -15.26 5.67 8.54
C THR A 94 -14.56 4.79 9.57
N ASN A 95 -13.36 4.30 9.25
CA ASN A 95 -12.62 3.42 10.14
C ASN A 95 -11.94 4.16 11.31
N PHE A 96 -11.64 5.47 11.16
CA PHE A 96 -10.89 6.28 12.15
C PHE A 96 -11.68 7.40 12.81
N GLY A 97 -12.97 7.54 12.51
CA GLY A 97 -13.82 8.54 13.17
C GLY A 97 -13.39 9.98 12.88
N TRP A 98 -13.01 10.29 11.64
CA TRP A 98 -12.80 11.67 11.18
C TRP A 98 -14.17 12.39 11.12
N TYR A 99 -14.72 12.71 12.29
CA TYR A 99 -15.90 13.53 12.53
C TYR A 99 -15.53 14.60 13.57
N GLY A 100 -15.35 15.84 13.14
CA GLY A 100 -15.14 16.99 14.04
C GLY A 100 -14.08 17.98 13.54
N ASN A 101 -14.27 19.26 13.90
CA ASN A 101 -13.40 20.40 13.56
C ASN A 101 -12.08 20.44 14.34
N GLU A 102 -11.71 19.38 15.06
CA GLU A 102 -10.42 19.31 15.76
C GLU A 102 -9.36 18.70 14.83
N PHE A 103 -8.68 19.61 14.14
CA PHE A 103 -7.52 19.34 13.32
C PHE A 103 -6.32 19.03 14.24
N VAL A 104 -6.28 17.84 14.81
CA VAL A 104 -5.14 17.40 15.64
C VAL A 104 -4.64 16.04 15.15
N SER A 105 -3.62 16.07 14.28
CA SER A 105 -2.77 14.95 13.80
C SER A 105 -3.30 14.00 12.69
N GLY A 106 -4.21 14.46 11.82
CA GLY A 106 -4.72 13.70 10.66
C GLY A 106 -3.77 13.50 9.46
N GLU A 107 -2.47 13.80 9.59
CA GLU A 107 -1.50 13.73 8.47
C GLU A 107 -1.26 12.29 8.01
N THR A 108 -1.10 11.34 8.92
CA THR A 108 -0.77 9.93 8.62
C THR A 108 -1.93 9.11 8.04
N VAL A 109 -3.17 9.41 8.44
CA VAL A 109 -4.39 8.80 7.88
C VAL A 109 -4.68 9.36 6.49
N LYS A 110 -4.50 10.67 6.32
CA LYS A 110 -4.56 11.34 5.01
C LYS A 110 -3.49 10.78 4.08
N ASP A 111 -2.28 10.55 4.58
CA ASP A 111 -1.19 9.93 3.84
C ASP A 111 -1.52 8.50 3.41
N ALA A 112 -2.19 7.72 4.25
CA ALA A 112 -2.66 6.38 3.87
C ALA A 112 -3.62 6.44 2.67
N ALA A 113 -4.60 7.35 2.68
CA ALA A 113 -5.51 7.55 1.57
C ALA A 113 -4.80 8.12 0.32
N HIS A 114 -3.81 8.99 0.52
CA HIS A 114 -3.00 9.57 -0.54
C HIS A 114 -2.13 8.52 -1.22
N ASP A 115 -1.48 7.65 -0.45
CA ASP A 115 -0.68 6.53 -0.95
C ASP A 115 -1.54 5.51 -1.70
N ALA A 116 -2.74 5.21 -1.19
CA ALA A 116 -3.69 4.37 -1.89
C ALA A 116 -4.09 4.97 -3.25
N ALA A 117 -4.41 6.26 -3.29
CA ALA A 117 -4.72 6.97 -4.53
C ALA A 117 -3.53 7.01 -5.50
N LYS A 118 -2.32 7.24 -4.97
CA LYS A 118 -1.06 7.21 -5.73
C LYS A 118 -0.86 5.88 -6.41
N TYR A 119 -0.97 4.76 -5.69
CA TYR A 119 -0.77 3.44 -6.27
C TYR A 119 -1.88 3.03 -7.23
N ALA A 120 -3.15 3.40 -6.95
CA ALA A 120 -4.25 3.22 -7.88
C ALA A 120 -4.00 3.95 -9.22
N ALA A 121 -3.54 5.19 -9.15
CA ALA A 121 -3.22 5.98 -10.34
C ALA A 121 -1.98 5.47 -11.08
N ARG A 122 -0.92 5.07 -10.35
CA ARG A 122 0.26 4.38 -10.93
C ARG A 122 -0.16 3.11 -11.68
N TYR A 123 -1.01 2.30 -11.07
CA TYR A 123 -1.56 1.09 -11.67
C TYR A 123 -2.32 1.37 -12.97
N ALA A 124 -3.29 2.28 -12.94
CA ALA A 124 -4.12 2.59 -14.11
C ALA A 124 -3.32 3.16 -15.28
N VAL A 125 -2.39 4.08 -14.98
CA VAL A 125 -1.51 4.66 -16.00
C VAL A 125 -0.62 3.57 -16.60
N PHE A 126 0.00 2.73 -15.77
CA PHE A 126 0.85 1.65 -16.26
C PHE A 126 0.05 0.66 -17.12
N GLU A 127 -1.13 0.20 -16.68
CA GLU A 127 -2.01 -0.67 -17.48
C GLU A 127 -2.31 -0.07 -18.85
N SER A 128 -2.52 1.24 -18.91
CA SER A 128 -2.82 1.94 -20.16
C SER A 128 -1.67 1.91 -21.19
N VAL A 129 -0.43 1.67 -20.75
CA VAL A 129 0.77 1.64 -21.61
C VAL A 129 1.62 0.37 -21.45
N LYS A 130 1.13 -0.66 -20.76
CA LYS A 130 1.94 -1.80 -20.31
C LYS A 130 2.67 -2.54 -21.43
N GLU A 131 2.06 -2.64 -22.62
CA GLU A 131 2.68 -3.30 -23.77
C GLU A 131 3.97 -2.60 -24.22
N LYS A 132 4.12 -1.30 -23.93
CA LYS A 132 5.33 -0.52 -24.19
C LYS A 132 6.41 -0.71 -23.11
N LEU A 133 6.05 -1.32 -21.97
CA LEU A 133 6.88 -1.45 -20.77
C LEU A 133 7.05 -2.91 -20.34
N GLY A 134 7.02 -3.86 -21.28
CA GLY A 134 7.27 -5.28 -21.00
C GLY A 134 6.06 -6.07 -20.49
N GLY A 135 4.85 -5.51 -20.54
CA GLY A 135 3.58 -6.22 -20.37
C GLY A 135 3.16 -6.55 -18.93
N VAL A 136 4.11 -6.64 -17.99
CA VAL A 136 3.83 -6.93 -16.58
C VAL A 136 3.78 -5.63 -15.77
N ASN A 137 2.65 -5.38 -15.11
CA ASN A 137 2.46 -4.23 -14.25
C ASN A 137 2.76 -4.58 -12.79
N PRO A 138 3.90 -4.13 -12.21
CA PRO A 138 4.21 -4.45 -10.82
C PRO A 138 3.24 -3.83 -9.83
N PHE A 139 2.57 -2.73 -10.17
CA PHE A 139 1.62 -2.10 -9.27
C PHE A 139 0.36 -2.95 -9.04
N GLU A 140 0.08 -3.93 -9.91
CA GLU A 140 -0.99 -4.92 -9.71
C GLU A 140 -0.88 -5.61 -8.35
N TYR A 141 0.33 -5.96 -7.90
CA TYR A 141 0.54 -6.64 -6.62
C TYR A 141 0.21 -5.74 -5.43
N ILE A 142 0.45 -4.42 -5.54
CA ILE A 142 0.03 -3.45 -4.54
C ILE A 142 -1.49 -3.29 -4.54
N ILE A 143 -2.12 -3.29 -5.72
CA ILE A 143 -3.59 -3.26 -5.83
C ILE A 143 -4.22 -4.52 -5.24
N GLU A 144 -3.63 -5.69 -5.40
CA GLU A 144 -4.08 -6.93 -4.74
C GLU A 144 -4.05 -6.83 -3.21
N LEU A 145 -3.04 -6.18 -2.64
CA LEU A 145 -3.00 -5.92 -1.19
C LEU A 145 -4.13 -4.97 -0.76
N TYR A 146 -4.44 -3.93 -1.54
CA TYR A 146 -5.59 -3.06 -1.28
C TYR A 146 -6.94 -3.78 -1.47
N LEU A 147 -7.06 -4.71 -2.43
CA LEU A 147 -8.24 -5.57 -2.59
C LEU A 147 -8.47 -6.46 -1.37
N MET A 148 -7.38 -6.86 -0.71
CA MET A 148 -7.43 -7.53 0.59
C MET A 148 -7.72 -6.55 1.74
N GLY A 149 -7.94 -5.26 1.49
CA GLY A 149 -8.21 -4.26 2.52
C GLY A 149 -7.00 -3.93 3.39
N LEU A 150 -5.79 -4.26 2.95
CA LEU A 150 -4.56 -3.98 3.67
C LEU A 150 -4.07 -2.56 3.34
N ARG A 151 -3.11 -2.08 4.12
CA ARG A 151 -2.39 -0.83 3.87
C ARG A 151 -0.92 -1.16 3.58
N PRO A 152 -0.55 -1.38 2.30
CA PRO A 152 0.84 -1.35 1.88
C PRO A 152 1.44 0.01 2.24
N THR A 153 2.68 0.03 2.70
CA THR A 153 3.40 1.27 2.97
C THR A 153 4.45 1.49 1.89
N TYR A 154 5.73 1.38 2.23
CA TYR A 154 6.87 1.56 1.35
C TYR A 154 7.99 0.61 1.77
N PHE A 155 9.01 0.51 0.93
CA PHE A 155 10.26 -0.12 1.34
C PHE A 155 10.90 0.73 2.44
N ARG A 156 11.24 0.09 3.55
CA ARG A 156 12.00 0.70 4.64
C ARG A 156 13.37 0.06 4.73
N LYS A 157 14.38 0.86 5.02
CA LYS A 157 15.71 0.37 5.31
C LYS A 157 15.73 -0.18 6.73
N ILE A 158 15.99 -1.47 6.86
CA ILE A 158 16.13 -2.16 8.15
C ILE A 158 17.49 -2.85 8.14
N GLY A 159 18.42 -2.30 8.91
CA GLY A 159 19.84 -2.62 8.79
C GLY A 159 20.35 -2.28 7.39
N ASP A 160 20.96 -3.26 6.74
CA ASP A 160 21.51 -3.12 5.38
C ASP A 160 20.54 -3.56 4.27
N THR A 161 19.31 -3.94 4.62
CA THR A 161 18.32 -4.46 3.66
C THR A 161 17.10 -3.56 3.55
N GLU A 162 16.53 -3.47 2.35
CA GLU A 162 15.19 -2.92 2.16
C GLU A 162 14.16 -4.00 2.38
N GLN A 163 13.20 -3.73 3.26
CA GLN A 163 12.10 -4.62 3.54
C GLN A 163 10.77 -3.88 3.35
N PHE A 164 9.78 -4.60 2.84
CA PHE A 164 8.47 -4.03 2.57
C PHE A 164 7.57 -4.21 3.80
N VAL A 165 6.91 -3.13 4.21
CA VAL A 165 6.02 -3.11 5.38
C VAL A 165 4.56 -3.01 4.94
N ILE A 166 3.71 -3.85 5.54
CA ILE A 166 2.28 -3.91 5.28
C ILE A 166 1.56 -3.80 6.60
N ASP A 167 0.64 -2.85 6.68
CA ASP A 167 -0.22 -2.69 7.83
C ASP A 167 -1.56 -3.40 7.60
N PHE A 168 -1.96 -4.22 8.56
CA PHE A 168 -3.23 -4.93 8.59
C PHE A 168 -4.22 -4.15 9.47
N PRO A 169 -5.37 -3.71 8.95
CA PRO A 169 -6.45 -3.23 9.81
C PRO A 169 -6.88 -4.35 10.76
N LEU A 170 -6.76 -4.11 12.07
CA LEU A 170 -7.12 -5.05 13.12
C LEU A 170 -8.20 -4.47 14.02
N LYS A 171 -8.99 -5.38 14.63
CA LYS A 171 -9.86 -5.10 15.75
C LYS A 171 -9.32 -5.83 16.98
N LEU A 172 -8.76 -5.08 17.91
CA LEU A 172 -8.15 -5.57 19.15
C LEU A 172 -8.80 -4.87 20.34
N ASP A 173 -9.34 -5.64 21.29
CA ASP A 173 -10.02 -5.11 22.49
C ASP A 173 -11.09 -4.04 22.19
N GLY A 174 -11.85 -4.24 21.12
CA GLY A 174 -12.88 -3.31 20.67
C GLY A 174 -12.36 -2.05 19.96
N LYS A 175 -11.04 -1.89 19.80
CA LYS A 175 -10.40 -0.75 19.13
C LYS A 175 -9.88 -1.14 17.75
N ASN A 176 -9.91 -0.18 16.82
CA ASN A 176 -9.25 -0.33 15.52
C ASN A 176 -7.78 0.08 15.63
N VAL A 177 -6.88 -0.85 15.30
CA VAL A 177 -5.43 -0.64 15.28
C VAL A 177 -4.83 -1.16 13.99
N LEU A 178 -3.53 -0.94 13.77
CA LEU A 178 -2.79 -1.54 12.66
C LEU A 178 -1.86 -2.62 13.18
N GLY A 179 -1.96 -3.82 12.64
CA GLY A 179 -0.96 -4.87 12.77
C GLY A 179 0.15 -4.66 11.76
N CYS A 180 1.36 -4.41 12.22
CA CYS A 180 2.50 -4.14 11.34
C CYS A 180 3.18 -5.44 10.96
N TYR A 181 3.10 -5.79 9.68
CA TYR A 181 3.76 -6.95 9.10
C TYR A 181 4.98 -6.49 8.31
N LEU A 182 6.14 -7.02 8.68
CA LEU A 182 7.34 -6.88 7.91
C LEU A 182 7.56 -8.12 7.06
N TYR A 183 7.79 -7.95 5.75
CA TYR A 183 8.04 -9.08 4.87
C TYR A 183 9.21 -9.96 5.36
N GLY A 184 8.91 -11.25 5.56
CA GLY A 184 9.83 -12.24 6.14
C GLY A 184 9.51 -12.63 7.58
N ASP A 185 8.71 -11.83 8.30
CA ASP A 185 8.22 -12.21 9.62
C ASP A 185 7.24 -13.40 9.49
N LYS A 186 7.19 -14.25 10.52
CA LYS A 186 6.30 -15.43 10.56
C LYS A 186 4.87 -15.07 10.96
N GLU A 187 4.72 -14.00 11.73
CA GLU A 187 3.45 -13.53 12.27
C GLU A 187 3.49 -12.01 12.48
N ILE A 188 2.32 -11.40 12.62
CA ILE A 188 2.18 -10.03 13.10
C ILE A 188 2.40 -10.07 14.62
N SER A 189 3.54 -9.56 15.07
CA SER A 189 3.85 -9.45 16.50
C SER A 189 3.68 -8.04 17.05
N PHE A 190 3.50 -7.05 16.18
CA PHE A 190 3.49 -5.63 16.54
C PHE A 190 2.24 -4.92 16.04
N THR A 191 1.76 -3.97 16.83
CA THR A 191 0.70 -3.05 16.44
C THR A 191 1.10 -1.60 16.63
N HIS A 192 0.40 -0.69 15.95
CA HIS A 192 0.48 0.74 16.21
C HIS A 192 -0.85 1.41 15.92
N ASN A 193 -0.96 2.66 16.36
CA ASN A 193 -2.11 3.47 16.02
C ASN A 193 -2.00 3.95 14.56
N TRP A 194 -3.14 4.21 13.94
CA TRP A 194 -3.21 4.79 12.60
C TRP A 194 -2.54 6.16 12.49
N ILE A 195 -2.40 6.88 13.62
CA ILE A 195 -1.71 8.17 13.68
C ILE A 195 -0.18 8.05 13.64
N GLU A 196 0.40 6.85 13.72
CA GLU A 196 1.84 6.62 13.87
C GLU A 196 2.47 6.03 12.60
N TYR A 197 3.68 6.48 12.24
CA TYR A 197 4.47 5.96 11.10
C TYR A 197 5.29 4.71 11.45
N CYS A 198 4.69 3.71 12.09
CA CYS A 198 5.40 2.50 12.53
C CYS A 198 6.65 2.78 13.40
N THR A 199 6.68 3.93 14.09
CA THR A 199 7.79 4.40 14.94
C THR A 199 7.63 4.01 16.40
N ASN A 200 6.39 3.76 16.85
CA ASN A 200 6.02 3.42 18.23
C ASN A 200 5.32 2.05 18.27
N LEU A 201 5.97 1.02 17.74
CA LEU A 201 5.34 -0.30 17.66
C LEU A 201 5.20 -0.92 19.06
N LYS A 202 3.99 -1.38 19.37
CA LYS A 202 3.65 -2.11 20.60
C LYS A 202 3.57 -3.60 20.29
N HIS A 203 4.34 -4.40 21.00
CA HIS A 203 4.27 -5.84 20.83
C HIS A 203 2.95 -6.38 21.41
N LEU A 204 2.32 -7.32 20.70
CA LEU A 204 1.01 -7.89 21.07
C LEU A 204 1.05 -8.64 22.42
N ASN A 205 2.12 -9.38 22.68
CA ASN A 205 2.23 -10.28 23.83
C ASN A 205 3.25 -9.84 24.90
N ASN A 206 4.00 -8.74 24.67
CA ASN A 206 5.09 -8.33 25.55
C ASN A 206 5.35 -6.81 25.47
N PRO A 207 4.66 -6.00 26.28
CA PRO A 207 4.68 -4.53 26.18
C PRO A 207 6.07 -3.90 26.29
N ASP A 208 7.03 -4.58 26.91
CA ASP A 208 8.39 -4.09 27.14
C ASP A 208 9.28 -4.21 25.89
N THR A 209 8.85 -4.99 24.88
CA THR A 209 9.58 -5.14 23.62
C THR A 209 9.22 -4.01 22.66
N LYS A 210 10.19 -3.15 22.34
CA LYS A 210 10.03 -2.03 21.40
C LYS A 210 10.68 -2.35 20.07
N ARG A 211 9.99 -2.02 18.97
CA ARG A 211 10.52 -2.02 17.61
C ARG A 211 10.16 -0.69 16.95
N SER A 212 11.04 -0.19 16.09
CA SER A 212 10.79 1.00 15.29
C SER A 212 11.42 0.82 13.92
N PHE A 213 10.72 1.29 12.90
CA PHE A 213 11.20 1.30 11.51
C PHE A 213 11.50 2.74 11.09
N VAL A 214 12.49 3.37 11.75
CA VAL A 214 13.00 4.70 11.36
C VAL A 214 13.76 4.59 10.05
#